data_AF-A0A926Y4F0-F1
#
_entry.id   AF-A0A926Y4F0-F1
#
_cell.length_a   1.000
_cell.length_b   1.000
_cell.length_c   1.000
_cell.angle_alpha   90.00
_cell.angle_beta   90.00
_cell.angle_gamma   90.00
#
_symmetry.space_group_name_H-M   'P 1'
#
loop_
_entity.id
_entity.type
_entity.pdbx_description
1 polymer ?
#
loop_
_entity_poly.entity_id
_entity_poly.type
_entity_poly.pdbx_seq_one_letter_code
_entity_poly.pdbx_strand_id
1 'polypeptide(L)'
;MTKLLPVLFWLACLLLMLPAAHAQTPVVSGTLSVSLTGDANSNGQVNPGDQLSYTAVISNTGSGSAAGVNLTMPAPTNTTLVTGSLRTSALARPDAYTTLISGTLSATSVLTNDFGLPTKTVSAFGPSAAPANVVANGSNSSPTDQGGNVVVNTDGTFSYTPTGSFVGYDRFGYTATTTTTLPNDAATVTIGVGTPVTALPNAYTITGNVTNTQSSTATGLLGNDTGDQRVVTTVRGGSGTANVGVAITTVQNGTVTVSANGTFVYEPPAGYTGTDSFTYTANNGLNLPSSAVVTLTIQDMIWFVNSAAGAGGTGTLAKPFNSLNAFQAANNGSGNNPAAGDNIFVYSGTYASTTTPLMLLNDQKLIGQGATASLSTVAGITPAPGSAALPSTGGAAPILNNTASSVVQLGQNNLLRGLAIGTSSVVSLTGNAFG
;
A
#
# COMPACT_ATOMS: atom_id res chain seq x y z
N MET A 1 40.95 7.73 -34.73
CA MET A 1 39.69 8.45 -35.02
C MET A 1 38.56 7.42 -34.99
N THR A 2 37.97 7.19 -33.81
CA THR A 2 36.70 7.78 -33.29
C THR A 2 35.44 7.13 -33.88
N LYS A 3 34.79 6.23 -33.10
CA LYS A 3 33.46 6.37 -32.43
C LYS A 3 32.31 5.85 -33.34
N LEU A 4 31.30 5.11 -32.92
CA LEU A 4 30.55 5.05 -31.66
C LEU A 4 30.05 3.61 -31.33
N LEU A 5 29.95 3.31 -30.03
CA LEU A 5 29.03 2.31 -29.46
C LEU A 5 27.61 2.90 -29.35
N PRO A 6 26.56 2.05 -29.35
CA PRO A 6 25.42 2.23 -28.47
C PRO A 6 25.49 1.21 -27.33
N VAL A 7 25.60 1.75 -26.12
CA VAL A 7 25.42 1.03 -24.85
C VAL A 7 23.93 0.74 -24.71
N LEU A 8 23.53 -0.53 -24.79
CA LEU A 8 22.22 -0.98 -24.35
C LEU A 8 22.40 -1.64 -22.99
N PHE A 9 22.14 -0.88 -21.93
CA PHE A 9 21.97 -1.39 -20.57
C PHE A 9 20.76 -2.32 -20.55
N TRP A 10 20.98 -3.63 -20.64
CA TRP A 10 20.00 -4.59 -20.15
C TRP A 10 20.22 -4.75 -18.66
N LEU A 11 19.28 -4.17 -17.90
CA LEU A 11 19.05 -4.45 -16.50
C LEU A 11 18.85 -5.97 -16.38
N ALA A 12 19.87 -6.68 -15.94
CA ALA A 12 19.76 -8.08 -15.55
C ALA A 12 18.79 -8.12 -14.36
N CYS A 13 17.51 -8.30 -14.68
CA CYS A 13 16.49 -8.71 -13.74
C CYS A 13 16.97 -10.05 -13.18
N LEU A 14 17.61 -10.01 -12.00
CA LEU A 14 17.78 -11.18 -11.16
C LEU A 14 16.38 -11.54 -10.66
N LEU A 15 15.62 -12.17 -11.56
CA LEU A 15 14.45 -12.94 -11.21
C LEU A 15 15.00 -14.08 -10.35
N LEU A 16 14.99 -13.90 -9.03
CA LEU A 16 14.99 -15.03 -8.11
C LEU A 16 13.78 -15.87 -8.54
N MET A 17 14.03 -16.88 -9.36
CA MET A 17 13.12 -18.00 -9.47
C MET A 17 13.03 -18.56 -8.06
N LEU A 18 11.97 -18.18 -7.34
CA LEU A 18 11.44 -19.01 -6.28
C LEU A 18 11.32 -20.41 -6.89
N PRO A 19 12.03 -21.43 -6.40
CA PRO A 19 11.79 -22.78 -6.87
C PRO A 19 10.29 -23.02 -6.70
N ALA A 20 9.64 -23.57 -7.74
CA ALA A 20 8.28 -24.04 -7.65
C ALA A 20 8.13 -24.80 -6.32
N ALA A 21 7.07 -24.51 -5.56
CA ALA A 21 6.79 -25.22 -4.32
C ALA A 21 6.61 -26.71 -4.65
N HIS A 22 7.71 -27.47 -4.62
CA HIS A 22 7.65 -28.91 -4.72
C HIS A 22 6.79 -29.38 -3.55
N ALA A 23 5.78 -30.20 -3.84
CA ALA A 23 4.96 -30.81 -2.81
C ALA A 23 5.89 -31.49 -1.80
N GLN A 24 5.90 -30.97 -0.58
CA GLN A 24 6.71 -31.51 0.49
C GLN A 24 6.09 -32.84 0.93
N THR A 25 6.83 -33.95 0.78
CA THR A 25 6.30 -35.28 1.08
C THR A 25 7.00 -35.83 2.31
N PRO A 26 6.29 -36.12 3.42
CA PRO A 26 6.88 -36.79 4.57
C PRO A 26 7.21 -38.25 4.20
N VAL A 27 8.32 -38.76 4.74
CA VAL A 27 8.72 -40.17 4.60
C VAL A 27 9.06 -40.66 5.99
N VAL A 28 8.11 -41.36 6.60
CA VAL A 28 8.21 -41.82 7.99
C VAL A 28 8.68 -43.28 8.02
N SER A 29 9.70 -43.55 8.81
CA SER A 29 10.17 -44.90 9.11
C SER A 29 10.34 -45.08 10.62
N GLY A 30 10.34 -46.34 11.06
CA GLY A 30 10.44 -46.69 12.47
C GLY A 30 11.26 -47.95 12.70
N THR A 31 12.06 -47.98 13.76
CA THR A 31 12.71 -49.19 14.27
C THR A 31 12.41 -49.36 15.76
N LEU A 32 12.48 -50.60 16.25
CA LEU A 32 12.36 -50.93 17.65
C LEU A 32 13.50 -51.88 18.01
N SER A 33 14.24 -51.56 19.06
CA SER A 33 15.23 -52.44 19.66
C SER A 33 14.94 -52.66 21.15
N VAL A 34 15.44 -53.78 21.66
CA VAL A 34 15.33 -54.16 23.06
C VAL A 34 16.70 -54.56 23.58
N SER A 35 17.04 -54.17 24.80
CA SER A 35 18.28 -54.56 25.47
C SER A 35 18.05 -54.90 26.93
N LEU A 36 18.78 -55.89 27.44
CA LEU A 36 18.87 -56.18 28.86
C LEU A 36 19.70 -55.08 29.55
N THR A 37 19.10 -54.39 30.51
CA THR A 37 19.71 -53.23 31.22
C THR A 37 19.90 -53.46 32.71
N GLY A 38 19.19 -54.42 33.28
CA GLY A 38 19.41 -54.92 34.63
C GLY A 38 19.25 -56.43 34.62
N ASP A 39 20.34 -57.16 34.85
CA ASP A 39 20.35 -58.61 34.93
C ASP A 39 20.45 -59.03 36.39
N ALA A 40 19.32 -59.41 36.97
CA ALA A 40 19.18 -59.66 38.40
C ALA A 40 19.96 -60.90 38.85
N ASN A 41 20.21 -61.85 37.95
CA ASN A 41 20.91 -63.11 38.25
C ASN A 41 22.27 -63.24 37.53
N SER A 42 22.67 -62.24 36.76
CA SER A 42 23.95 -62.15 36.04
C SER A 42 24.20 -63.29 35.03
N ASN A 43 23.14 -63.90 34.49
CA ASN A 43 23.25 -65.03 33.55
C ASN A 43 23.25 -64.60 32.07
N GLY A 44 23.10 -63.31 31.78
CA GLY A 44 23.07 -62.75 30.43
C GLY A 44 21.82 -63.11 29.63
N GLN A 45 20.82 -63.71 30.26
CA GLN A 45 19.53 -64.08 29.68
C GLN A 45 18.43 -63.20 30.26
N VAL A 46 17.27 -63.17 29.60
CA VAL A 46 16.10 -62.46 30.11
C VAL A 46 15.29 -63.40 31.01
N ASN A 47 15.13 -63.02 32.27
CA ASN A 47 14.48 -63.79 33.33
C ASN A 47 13.49 -62.93 34.13
N PRO A 48 12.60 -63.54 34.92
CA PRO A 48 11.79 -62.81 35.89
C PRO A 48 12.68 -62.01 36.86
N GLY A 49 12.41 -60.71 36.98
CA GLY A 49 13.18 -59.78 37.82
C GLY A 49 14.15 -58.89 37.07
N ASP A 50 14.41 -59.18 35.78
CA ASP A 50 15.30 -58.37 34.94
C ASP A 50 14.64 -57.11 34.40
N GLN A 51 15.45 -56.11 34.05
CA GLN A 51 15.01 -54.85 33.46
C GLN A 51 15.40 -54.77 31.98
N LEU A 52 14.40 -54.57 31.13
CA LEU A 52 14.56 -54.36 29.69
C LEU A 52 14.38 -52.88 29.34
N SER A 53 15.21 -52.38 28.43
CA SER A 53 15.01 -51.08 27.78
C SER A 53 14.52 -51.30 26.35
N TYR A 54 13.42 -50.64 26.00
CA TYR A 54 12.88 -50.62 24.65
C TYR A 54 13.15 -49.24 24.03
N THR A 55 13.81 -49.23 22.88
CA THR A 55 14.13 -47.99 22.16
C THR A 55 13.45 -48.00 20.80
N ALA A 56 12.47 -47.13 20.63
CA ALA A 56 11.86 -46.86 19.33
C ALA A 56 12.52 -45.63 18.70
N VAL A 57 12.97 -45.73 17.45
CA VAL A 57 13.45 -44.59 16.66
C VAL A 57 12.46 -44.37 15.52
N ILE A 58 11.84 -43.20 15.51
CA ILE A 58 10.93 -42.77 14.44
C ILE A 58 11.59 -41.61 13.72
N SER A 59 11.76 -41.74 12.41
CA SER A 59 12.45 -40.75 11.59
C SER A 59 11.55 -40.29 10.46
N ASN A 60 11.52 -38.97 10.23
CA ASN A 60 10.98 -38.39 9.01
C ASN A 60 12.15 -37.94 8.13
N THR A 61 12.43 -38.68 7.06
CA THR A 61 13.49 -38.34 6.09
C THR A 61 12.95 -37.63 4.85
N GLY A 62 11.63 -37.41 4.81
CA GLY A 62 10.97 -36.68 3.74
C GLY A 62 11.12 -35.16 3.89
N SER A 63 10.68 -34.44 2.85
CA SER A 63 10.75 -32.98 2.80
C SER A 63 9.55 -32.29 3.46
N GLY A 64 8.51 -33.04 3.86
CA GLY A 64 7.29 -32.51 4.48
C GLY A 64 7.11 -32.88 5.94
N SER A 65 6.23 -32.15 6.62
CA SER A 65 5.89 -32.42 8.01
C SER A 65 5.13 -33.73 8.15
N ALA A 66 5.65 -34.66 8.95
CA ALA A 66 4.96 -35.91 9.31
C ALA A 66 3.93 -35.66 10.42
N ALA A 67 2.83 -34.97 10.09
CA ALA A 67 1.76 -34.70 11.03
C ALA A 67 0.96 -35.96 11.39
N GLY A 68 0.51 -36.07 12.65
CA GLY A 68 -0.40 -37.14 13.09
C GLY A 68 0.25 -38.52 13.28
N VAL A 69 1.58 -38.61 13.35
CA VAL A 69 2.28 -39.87 13.65
C VAL A 69 1.98 -40.28 15.09
N ASN A 70 1.39 -41.46 15.26
CA ASN A 70 1.10 -42.06 16.56
C ASN A 70 1.95 -43.31 16.75
N LEU A 71 2.67 -43.40 17.87
CA LEU A 71 3.35 -44.61 18.30
C LEU A 71 2.49 -45.32 19.36
N THR A 72 2.07 -46.54 19.05
CA THR A 72 1.41 -47.42 20.01
C THR A 72 2.34 -48.58 20.33
N MET A 73 2.80 -48.67 21.58
CA MET A 73 3.69 -49.74 22.03
C MET A 73 3.11 -50.38 23.31
N PRO A 74 2.24 -51.41 23.18
CA PRO A 74 1.70 -52.09 24.35
C PRO A 74 2.82 -52.79 25.13
N ALA A 75 2.68 -52.87 26.45
CA ALA A 75 3.62 -53.61 27.28
C ALA A 75 3.69 -55.07 26.81
N PRO A 76 4.89 -55.59 26.49
CA PRO A 76 5.04 -56.99 26.13
C PRO A 76 4.54 -57.92 27.24
N THR A 77 4.08 -59.11 26.85
CA THR A 77 3.63 -60.12 27.81
C THR A 77 4.74 -60.43 28.83
N ASN A 78 4.34 -60.68 30.08
CA ASN A 78 5.26 -60.94 31.21
C ASN A 78 6.20 -59.77 31.58
N THR A 79 5.92 -58.56 31.10
CA THR A 79 6.63 -57.34 31.51
C THR A 79 5.70 -56.36 32.22
N THR A 80 6.27 -55.53 33.08
CA THR A 80 5.59 -54.40 33.70
C THR A 80 6.39 -53.13 33.42
N LEU A 81 5.73 -52.05 33.01
CA LEU A 81 6.40 -50.77 32.79
C LEU A 81 6.99 -50.26 34.10
N VAL A 82 8.29 -49.97 34.09
CA VAL A 82 8.94 -49.26 35.19
C VAL A 82 8.43 -47.81 35.20
N THR A 83 7.71 -47.42 36.26
CA THR A 83 7.10 -46.07 36.33
C THR A 83 8.18 -45.00 36.17
N GLY A 84 7.92 -44.02 35.30
CA GLY A 84 8.86 -42.93 35.04
C GLY A 84 10.08 -43.33 34.20
N SER A 85 10.14 -44.51 33.58
CA SER A 85 11.22 -44.89 32.66
C SER A 85 11.06 -44.33 31.24
N LEU A 86 9.86 -43.83 30.88
CA LEU A 86 9.60 -43.28 29.56
C LEU A 86 10.45 -42.04 29.29
N ARG A 87 11.13 -42.03 28.15
CA ARG A 87 11.93 -40.92 27.64
C ARG A 87 11.62 -40.73 26.16
N THR A 88 11.58 -39.49 25.69
CA THR A 88 11.43 -39.15 24.27
C THR A 88 12.39 -38.03 23.91
N SER A 89 12.81 -37.94 22.65
CA SER A 89 13.48 -36.73 22.17
C SER A 89 12.55 -35.51 22.32
N ALA A 90 13.15 -34.32 22.31
CA ALA A 90 12.39 -33.11 22.13
C ALA A 90 11.92 -33.02 20.66
N LEU A 91 10.72 -32.48 20.43
CA LEU A 91 10.25 -32.08 19.11
C LEU A 91 9.79 -30.62 19.22
N ALA A 92 10.54 -29.74 18.56
CA ALA A 92 10.35 -28.30 18.61
C ALA A 92 9.39 -27.86 17.49
N ARG A 93 8.55 -26.87 17.76
CA ARG A 93 7.56 -26.35 16.82
C ARG A 93 7.65 -24.83 16.72
N PRO A 94 7.49 -24.25 15.52
CA PRO A 94 7.56 -22.81 15.37
C PRO A 94 6.55 -22.06 16.25
N ASP A 95 7.00 -20.94 16.81
CA ASP A 95 6.18 -20.04 17.61
C ASP A 95 5.93 -18.71 16.90
N ALA A 96 4.83 -18.03 17.26
CA ALA A 96 4.49 -16.72 16.76
C ALA A 96 4.01 -15.78 17.88
N TYR A 97 4.57 -14.58 17.93
CA TYR A 97 4.22 -13.54 18.91
C TYR A 97 4.11 -12.16 18.24
N THR A 98 3.59 -11.18 18.99
CA THR A 98 3.58 -9.77 18.58
C THR A 98 4.00 -8.86 19.74
N THR A 99 4.57 -7.70 19.42
CA THR A 99 4.92 -6.65 20.39
C THR A 99 4.90 -5.26 19.73
N LEU A 100 4.90 -4.20 20.53
CA LEU A 100 5.01 -2.82 20.06
C LEU A 100 6.49 -2.44 19.81
N ILE A 101 6.75 -1.38 19.03
CA ILE A 101 8.10 -0.92 18.62
C ILE A 101 9.04 -0.64 19.81
N SER A 102 8.49 -0.28 20.96
CA SER A 102 9.26 -0.01 22.18
C SER A 102 8.83 -0.92 23.34
N GLY A 103 8.05 -1.96 23.06
CA GLY A 103 7.57 -2.90 24.06
C GLY A 103 8.56 -4.03 24.25
N THR A 104 8.93 -4.30 25.51
CA THR A 104 9.55 -5.58 25.87
C THR A 104 8.46 -6.63 25.89
N LEU A 105 8.60 -7.65 25.05
CA LEU A 105 7.79 -8.85 25.12
C LEU A 105 8.36 -9.74 26.22
N SER A 106 7.55 -10.07 27.23
CA SER A 106 7.83 -11.14 28.18
C SER A 106 6.80 -12.24 27.96
N ALA A 107 7.22 -13.32 27.32
CA ALA A 107 6.32 -14.40 26.93
C ALA A 107 6.48 -15.61 27.86
N THR A 108 5.44 -16.43 27.91
CA THR A 108 5.36 -17.59 28.80
C THR A 108 6.40 -18.65 28.48
N SER A 109 6.44 -19.21 27.26
CA SER A 109 7.50 -20.16 26.88
C SER A 109 7.44 -20.54 25.41
N VAL A 110 8.60 -20.67 24.76
CA VAL A 110 8.76 -21.32 23.43
C VAL A 110 8.52 -22.84 23.50
N LEU A 111 8.46 -23.42 24.69
CA LEU A 111 8.27 -24.85 24.90
C LEU A 111 6.78 -25.24 25.05
N THR A 112 5.84 -24.31 24.90
CA THR A 112 4.42 -24.57 25.21
C THR A 112 3.78 -25.56 24.25
N ASN A 113 4.09 -25.45 22.96
CA ASN A 113 3.58 -26.29 21.86
C ASN A 113 4.51 -27.48 21.54
N ASP A 114 5.64 -27.61 22.24
CA ASP A 114 6.65 -28.63 22.00
C ASP A 114 6.36 -29.95 22.72
N PHE A 115 6.94 -31.05 22.21
CA PHE A 115 6.83 -32.38 22.81
C PHE A 115 8.18 -32.83 23.40
N GLY A 116 8.15 -33.66 24.46
CA GLY A 116 9.37 -34.20 25.07
C GLY A 116 9.17 -34.71 26.49
N LEU A 117 9.76 -35.87 26.83
CA LEU A 117 9.80 -36.45 28.17
C LEU A 117 11.23 -36.91 28.55
N PRO A 118 11.73 -36.66 29.79
CA PRO A 118 11.07 -35.92 30.85
C PRO A 118 11.05 -34.42 30.48
N THR A 119 10.79 -33.51 31.43
CA THR A 119 10.65 -32.08 31.16
C THR A 119 11.70 -31.57 30.17
N LYS A 120 11.22 -31.02 29.05
CA LYS A 120 12.05 -30.41 28.02
C LYS A 120 12.56 -29.04 28.46
N THR A 121 13.73 -28.68 27.94
CA THR A 121 14.42 -27.40 28.21
C THR A 121 15.01 -26.84 26.92
N VAL A 122 15.36 -25.56 26.92
CA VAL A 122 16.10 -24.93 25.82
C VAL A 122 17.61 -25.07 26.05
N SER A 123 18.33 -25.62 25.08
CA SER A 123 19.79 -25.82 25.14
C SER A 123 20.60 -24.78 24.35
N ALA A 124 20.01 -24.19 23.32
CA ALA A 124 20.63 -23.13 22.52
C ALA A 124 19.57 -22.14 21.98
N PHE A 125 19.95 -20.87 21.78
CA PHE A 125 19.14 -19.86 21.11
C PHE A 125 20.00 -18.80 20.40
N GLY A 126 19.42 -18.08 19.44
CA GLY A 126 20.09 -16.95 18.77
C GLY A 126 19.53 -16.71 17.37
N PRO A 127 20.25 -15.95 16.51
CA PRO A 127 19.86 -15.78 15.12
C PRO A 127 19.61 -17.13 14.46
N SER A 128 18.64 -17.21 13.55
CA SER A 128 18.17 -18.46 12.95
C SER A 128 19.29 -19.26 12.24
N ALA A 129 20.39 -18.59 11.89
CA ALA A 129 21.56 -19.17 11.23
C ALA A 129 22.69 -19.64 12.19
N ALA A 130 22.67 -19.30 13.48
CA ALA A 130 23.74 -19.64 14.43
C ALA A 130 23.28 -19.55 15.91
N PRO A 131 22.45 -20.48 16.42
CA PRO A 131 22.07 -20.49 17.83
C PRO A 131 23.29 -20.78 18.72
N ALA A 132 23.47 -19.98 19.77
CA ALA A 132 24.50 -20.17 20.79
C ALA A 132 23.93 -20.93 22.00
N ASN A 133 24.78 -21.67 22.72
CA ASN A 133 24.34 -22.41 23.91
C ASN A 133 23.71 -21.47 24.96
N VAL A 134 22.60 -21.89 25.55
CA VAL A 134 21.93 -21.19 26.65
C VAL A 134 22.76 -21.33 27.91
N VAL A 135 23.01 -20.23 28.63
CA VAL A 135 23.55 -20.31 29.99
C VAL A 135 22.38 -20.44 30.95
N ALA A 136 22.48 -21.36 31.93
CA ALA A 136 21.35 -21.87 32.73
C ALA A 136 20.49 -20.81 33.49
N ASN A 137 20.93 -19.55 33.57
CA ASN A 137 20.23 -18.45 34.25
C ASN A 137 19.76 -17.33 33.30
N GLY A 138 19.71 -17.57 31.99
CA GLY A 138 19.30 -16.56 30.99
C GLY A 138 20.17 -15.30 30.98
N SER A 139 21.39 -15.36 31.52
CA SER A 139 22.25 -14.17 31.61
C SER A 139 22.91 -13.83 30.26
N ASN A 140 22.88 -14.75 29.30
CA ASN A 140 23.28 -14.47 27.94
C ASN A 140 22.12 -13.85 27.18
N SER A 141 22.41 -12.80 26.41
CA SER A 141 21.50 -12.27 25.41
C SER A 141 22.09 -12.51 24.04
N SER A 142 21.24 -12.56 23.03
CA SER A 142 21.65 -12.77 21.64
C SER A 142 20.88 -11.81 20.74
N PRO A 143 21.50 -11.29 19.66
CA PRO A 143 20.75 -10.59 18.64
C PRO A 143 19.78 -11.55 17.95
N THR A 144 18.65 -11.03 17.49
CA THR A 144 17.73 -11.68 16.55
C THR A 144 18.11 -11.36 15.11
N ASP A 145 17.43 -11.96 14.14
CA ASP A 145 17.71 -11.79 12.71
C ASP A 145 17.60 -10.32 12.24
N GLN A 146 16.78 -9.49 12.89
CA GLN A 146 16.66 -8.05 12.63
C GLN A 146 17.29 -7.18 13.73
N GLY A 147 18.14 -7.75 14.57
CA GLY A 147 18.98 -7.03 15.53
C GLY A 147 18.30 -6.65 16.86
N GLY A 148 17.08 -7.12 17.10
CA GLY A 148 16.48 -7.08 18.44
C GLY A 148 17.30 -7.91 19.44
N ASN A 149 17.09 -7.69 20.73
CA ASN A 149 17.79 -8.41 21.79
C ASN A 149 16.85 -9.43 22.44
N VAL A 150 17.24 -10.70 22.44
CA VAL A 150 16.47 -11.78 23.07
C VAL A 150 17.27 -12.41 24.20
N VAL A 151 16.58 -12.76 25.27
CA VAL A 151 17.06 -13.57 26.39
C VAL A 151 16.11 -14.74 26.55
N VAL A 152 16.63 -15.97 26.48
CA VAL A 152 15.83 -17.20 26.64
C VAL A 152 16.36 -17.98 27.84
N ASN A 153 15.46 -18.37 28.73
CA ASN A 153 15.77 -19.22 29.88
C ASN A 153 15.66 -20.70 29.50
N THR A 154 16.25 -21.57 30.32
CA THR A 154 16.21 -23.02 30.10
C THR A 154 14.81 -23.61 30.19
N ASP A 155 13.90 -22.99 30.95
CA ASP A 155 12.47 -23.35 31.00
C ASP A 155 11.66 -22.85 29.79
N GLY A 156 12.33 -22.18 28.84
CA GLY A 156 11.77 -21.65 27.61
C GLY A 156 11.06 -20.30 27.76
N THR A 157 10.89 -19.77 28.98
CA THR A 157 10.45 -18.38 29.16
C THR A 157 11.46 -17.46 28.48
N PHE A 158 11.00 -16.38 27.87
CA PHE A 158 11.91 -15.46 27.17
C PHE A 158 11.45 -14.02 27.28
N SER A 159 12.43 -13.12 27.14
CA SER A 159 12.19 -11.71 26.90
C SER A 159 12.79 -11.28 25.58
N TYR A 160 12.09 -10.41 24.87
CA TYR A 160 12.54 -9.83 23.61
C TYR A 160 12.32 -8.32 23.64
N THR A 161 13.35 -7.58 23.23
CA THR A 161 13.27 -6.12 23.05
C THR A 161 13.66 -5.79 21.60
N PRO A 162 12.76 -5.21 20.80
CA PRO A 162 13.09 -4.81 19.43
C PRO A 162 14.10 -3.66 19.40
N THR A 163 14.74 -3.44 18.25
CA THR A 163 15.52 -2.21 18.04
C THR A 163 14.56 -1.01 17.97
N GLY A 164 15.00 0.13 18.52
CA GLY A 164 14.17 1.32 18.76
C GLY A 164 13.79 2.10 17.50
N SER A 165 13.12 1.44 16.56
CA SER A 165 12.41 1.96 15.39
C SER A 165 11.99 0.83 14.45
N PHE A 166 12.20 -0.44 14.78
CA PHE A 166 11.87 -1.53 13.86
C PHE A 166 10.36 -1.77 13.81
N VAL A 167 9.82 -1.85 12.59
CA VAL A 167 8.47 -2.34 12.31
C VAL A 167 8.58 -3.45 11.28
N GLY A 168 7.92 -4.57 11.52
CA GLY A 168 7.97 -5.74 10.65
C GLY A 168 8.18 -7.03 11.42
N TYR A 169 8.65 -8.06 10.72
CA TYR A 169 8.89 -9.38 11.31
C TYR A 169 10.34 -9.57 11.71
N ASP A 170 10.55 -9.95 12.96
CA ASP A 170 11.83 -10.39 13.51
C ASP A 170 11.79 -11.88 13.88
N ARG A 171 12.95 -12.54 13.93
CA ARG A 171 13.05 -13.98 14.14
C ARG A 171 14.27 -14.37 14.96
N PHE A 172 14.14 -15.45 15.71
CA PHE A 172 15.27 -16.16 16.31
C PHE A 172 14.98 -17.67 16.35
N GLY A 173 16.04 -18.47 16.36
CA GLY A 173 15.97 -19.92 16.53
C GLY A 173 16.21 -20.35 17.98
N TYR A 174 15.63 -21.49 18.36
CA TYR A 174 15.94 -22.18 19.62
C TYR A 174 16.08 -23.70 19.40
N THR A 175 16.79 -24.37 20.30
CA THR A 175 16.97 -25.83 20.31
C THR A 175 16.38 -26.39 21.60
N ALA A 176 15.41 -27.30 21.46
CA ALA A 176 14.80 -28.02 22.57
C ALA A 176 15.54 -29.34 22.84
N THR A 177 15.65 -29.71 24.11
CA THR A 177 16.26 -30.97 24.56
C THR A 177 15.51 -31.55 25.76
N THR A 178 15.51 -32.87 25.90
CA THR A 178 14.99 -33.58 27.09
C THR A 178 16.11 -34.19 27.94
N THR A 179 17.24 -34.53 27.30
CA THR A 179 18.42 -35.17 27.91
C THR A 179 19.64 -34.97 27.00
N THR A 180 20.85 -35.23 27.50
CA THR A 180 22.07 -35.22 26.69
C THR A 180 22.24 -36.44 25.77
N THR A 181 21.38 -37.46 25.91
CA THR A 181 21.52 -38.76 25.23
C THR A 181 20.52 -38.97 24.11
N LEU A 182 19.48 -38.15 24.03
CA LEU A 182 18.47 -38.21 22.96
C LEU A 182 18.69 -37.06 21.97
N PRO A 183 18.25 -37.22 20.70
CA PRO A 183 18.31 -36.14 19.73
C PRO A 183 17.59 -34.87 20.21
N ASN A 184 18.18 -33.73 19.88
CA ASN A 184 17.57 -32.41 20.02
C ASN A 184 16.79 -32.06 18.76
N ASP A 185 15.91 -31.07 18.87
CA ASP A 185 15.20 -30.51 17.73
C ASP A 185 15.18 -28.97 17.81
N ALA A 186 15.06 -28.30 16.67
CA ALA A 186 15.14 -26.85 16.59
C ALA A 186 13.93 -26.26 15.89
N ALA A 187 13.49 -25.09 16.36
CA ALA A 187 12.40 -24.33 15.77
C ALA A 187 12.69 -22.83 15.74
N THR A 188 11.83 -22.10 15.04
CA THR A 188 11.94 -20.64 14.86
C THR A 188 10.79 -19.94 15.55
N VAL A 189 11.12 -18.87 16.28
CA VAL A 189 10.16 -17.91 16.80
C VAL A 189 10.05 -16.75 15.82
N THR A 190 8.82 -16.40 15.42
CA THR A 190 8.53 -15.21 14.61
C THR A 190 7.81 -14.16 15.46
N ILE A 191 8.31 -12.92 15.45
CA ILE A 191 7.75 -11.80 16.22
C ILE A 191 7.33 -10.68 15.26
N GLY A 192 6.04 -10.33 15.25
CA GLY A 192 5.54 -9.12 14.59
C GLY A 192 5.73 -7.90 15.48
N VAL A 193 6.56 -6.94 15.07
CA VAL A 193 6.87 -5.72 15.83
C VAL A 193 6.14 -4.53 15.23
N GLY A 194 5.34 -3.85 16.06
CA GLY A 194 4.59 -2.63 15.72
C GLY A 194 3.08 -2.82 15.63
N THR A 195 2.39 -1.72 15.39
CA THR A 195 0.93 -1.66 15.27
C THR A 195 0.54 -1.72 13.80
N PRO A 196 -0.28 -2.70 13.36
CA PRO A 196 -0.76 -2.76 11.97
C PRO A 196 -1.44 -1.46 11.51
N VAL A 197 -1.34 -1.17 10.22
CA VAL A 197 -1.98 0.02 9.64
C VAL A 197 -3.50 -0.15 9.65
N THR A 198 -4.21 0.90 10.02
CA THR A 198 -5.67 1.01 9.78
C THR A 198 -5.89 2.22 8.89
N ALA A 199 -6.26 1.97 7.63
CA ALA A 199 -6.58 3.00 6.66
C ALA A 199 -8.01 3.50 6.87
N LEU A 200 -8.24 4.81 6.79
CA LEU A 200 -9.53 5.45 6.98
C LEU A 200 -9.95 6.27 5.75
N PRO A 201 -11.24 6.33 5.40
CA PRO A 201 -11.68 7.09 4.23
C PRO A 201 -11.28 8.57 4.26
N ASN A 202 -10.91 9.12 3.11
CA ASN A 202 -10.64 10.55 2.93
C ASN A 202 -11.71 11.19 2.02
N ALA A 203 -11.96 12.48 2.22
CA ALA A 203 -12.85 13.27 1.37
C ALA A 203 -12.18 14.59 1.00
N TYR A 204 -12.26 14.96 -0.29
CA TYR A 204 -11.72 16.22 -0.81
C TYR A 204 -12.73 16.88 -1.74
N THR A 205 -12.85 18.20 -1.64
CA THR A 205 -13.50 19.03 -2.67
C THR A 205 -12.49 19.33 -3.77
N ILE A 206 -12.93 19.37 -5.03
CA ILE A 206 -12.09 19.63 -6.20
C ILE A 206 -12.74 20.71 -7.05
N THR A 207 -11.97 21.72 -7.44
CA THR A 207 -12.40 22.73 -8.42
C THR A 207 -12.41 22.08 -9.81
N GLY A 208 -13.54 22.12 -10.50
CA GLY A 208 -13.73 21.50 -11.82
C GLY A 208 -12.71 22.01 -12.83
N ASN A 209 -12.21 21.09 -13.68
CA ASN A 209 -11.20 21.38 -14.71
C ASN A 209 -9.86 21.93 -14.20
N VAL A 210 -9.61 21.92 -12.88
CA VAL A 210 -8.36 22.41 -12.27
C VAL A 210 -7.69 21.26 -11.52
N THR A 211 -6.41 21.01 -11.82
CA THR A 211 -5.60 20.01 -11.13
C THR A 211 -5.57 20.28 -9.63
N ASN A 212 -5.70 19.24 -8.81
CA ASN A 212 -5.56 19.28 -7.36
C ASN A 212 -4.28 18.55 -6.93
N THR A 213 -3.47 19.17 -6.08
CA THR A 213 -2.24 18.61 -5.54
C THR A 213 -2.28 18.66 -4.01
N GLN A 214 -2.30 17.48 -3.39
CA GLN A 214 -2.17 17.32 -1.94
C GLN A 214 -0.71 17.08 -1.59
N SER A 215 0.05 18.15 -1.32
CA SER A 215 1.50 18.07 -1.04
C SER A 215 1.86 17.78 0.42
N SER A 216 0.91 17.91 1.35
CA SER A 216 1.15 17.68 2.78
C SER A 216 0.76 16.26 3.16
N THR A 217 1.59 15.56 3.92
CA THR A 217 1.24 14.26 4.48
C THR A 217 0.17 14.35 5.58
N ALA A 218 0.01 15.52 6.21
CA ALA A 218 -1.02 15.74 7.23
C ALA A 218 -2.44 15.85 6.64
N THR A 219 -2.55 16.33 5.40
CA THR A 219 -3.84 16.40 4.66
C THR A 219 -3.93 15.37 3.54
N GLY A 220 -2.86 14.61 3.29
CA GLY A 220 -2.82 13.49 2.35
C GLY A 220 -3.50 12.24 2.91
N LEU A 221 -3.40 11.15 2.16
CA LEU A 221 -4.15 9.91 2.43
C LEU A 221 -3.83 9.31 3.81
N LEU A 222 -2.57 9.39 4.24
CA LEU A 222 -2.13 8.83 5.51
C LEU A 222 -2.39 9.74 6.72
N GLY A 223 -2.97 10.93 6.52
CA GLY A 223 -3.10 11.96 7.55
C GLY A 223 -4.06 11.57 8.69
N ASN A 224 -5.12 10.83 8.36
CA ASN A 224 -6.11 10.31 9.30
C ASN A 224 -5.88 8.84 9.70
N ASP A 225 -4.97 8.14 9.03
CA ASP A 225 -4.69 6.73 9.30
C ASP A 225 -4.01 6.51 10.67
N THR A 226 -4.15 5.29 11.21
CA THR A 226 -3.46 4.85 12.44
C THR A 226 -2.49 3.70 12.17
N GLY A 227 -1.64 3.40 13.16
CA GLY A 227 -0.56 2.44 13.04
C GLY A 227 0.78 3.10 12.73
N ASP A 228 1.83 2.30 12.82
CA ASP A 228 3.21 2.77 12.74
C ASP A 228 3.75 2.73 11.30
N GLN A 229 4.71 3.60 10.97
CA GLN A 229 5.47 3.61 9.69
C GLN A 229 4.64 3.34 8.44
N ARG A 230 3.49 4.00 8.36
CA ARG A 230 2.51 3.81 7.29
C ARG A 230 3.10 4.24 5.96
N VAL A 231 2.94 3.39 4.95
CA VAL A 231 3.25 3.70 3.56
C VAL A 231 2.12 3.21 2.66
N VAL A 232 1.75 4.02 1.67
CA VAL A 232 0.85 3.59 0.60
C VAL A 232 1.63 2.71 -0.37
N THR A 233 1.11 1.53 -0.67
CA THR A 233 1.78 0.56 -1.56
C THR A 233 1.10 0.49 -2.93
N THR A 234 -0.22 0.49 -2.96
CA THR A 234 -1.00 0.40 -4.19
C THR A 234 -2.20 1.33 -4.19
N VAL A 235 -2.66 1.65 -5.39
CA VAL A 235 -3.85 2.45 -5.67
C VAL A 235 -4.72 1.68 -6.66
N ARG A 236 -6.03 1.75 -6.51
CA ARG A 236 -6.98 1.14 -7.43
C ARG A 236 -8.07 2.12 -7.85
N GLY A 237 -8.34 2.17 -9.14
CA GLY A 237 -9.36 3.02 -9.75
C GLY A 237 -10.07 2.32 -10.90
N GLY A 238 -10.58 3.09 -11.86
CA GLY A 238 -11.24 2.61 -13.08
C GLY A 238 -10.33 1.74 -13.97
N SER A 239 -9.03 2.05 -14.03
CA SER A 239 -8.05 1.24 -14.79
C SER A 239 -7.51 0.02 -14.04
N GLY A 240 -8.05 -0.31 -12.86
CA GLY A 240 -7.56 -1.42 -12.02
C GLY A 240 -6.52 -0.98 -10.97
N THR A 241 -5.72 -1.93 -10.49
CA THR A 241 -4.73 -1.71 -9.42
C THR A 241 -3.35 -1.43 -10.00
N ALA A 242 -2.65 -0.44 -9.45
CA ALA A 242 -1.26 -0.13 -9.76
C ALA A 242 -0.46 0.17 -8.49
N ASN A 243 0.88 0.10 -8.61
CA ASN A 243 1.78 0.58 -7.56
C ASN A 243 1.77 2.12 -7.49
N VAL A 244 2.12 2.68 -6.34
CA VAL A 244 2.34 4.14 -6.19
C VAL A 244 3.37 4.67 -7.19
N GLY A 245 3.23 5.93 -7.59
CA GLY A 245 4.05 6.61 -8.61
C GLY A 245 3.57 6.39 -10.04
N VAL A 246 2.63 5.46 -10.28
CA VAL A 246 2.01 5.24 -11.58
C VAL A 246 0.67 5.98 -11.63
N ALA A 247 0.44 6.72 -12.72
CA ALA A 247 -0.85 7.36 -12.97
C ALA A 247 -1.90 6.29 -13.30
N ILE A 248 -3.08 6.38 -12.67
CA ILE A 248 -4.24 5.53 -12.94
C ILE A 248 -5.46 6.39 -13.29
N THR A 249 -6.46 5.80 -13.95
CA THR A 249 -7.77 6.44 -14.06
C THR A 249 -8.64 6.10 -12.86
N THR A 250 -9.38 7.07 -12.35
CA THR A 250 -10.38 6.92 -11.29
C THR A 250 -11.70 6.39 -11.85
N VAL A 251 -12.71 6.19 -10.99
CA VAL A 251 -14.02 5.65 -11.40
C VAL A 251 -14.71 6.52 -12.45
N GLN A 252 -14.60 7.85 -12.36
CA GLN A 252 -15.19 8.78 -13.31
C GLN A 252 -14.22 9.24 -14.42
N ASN A 253 -13.10 8.55 -14.60
CA ASN A 253 -12.06 8.85 -15.61
C ASN A 253 -11.23 10.11 -15.35
N GLY A 254 -11.14 10.56 -14.09
CA GLY A 254 -10.07 11.47 -13.66
C GLY A 254 -8.74 10.72 -13.66
N THR A 255 -7.62 11.44 -13.60
CA THR A 255 -6.29 10.83 -13.49
C THR A 255 -5.70 11.12 -12.13
N VAL A 256 -5.20 10.10 -11.43
CA VAL A 256 -4.54 10.26 -10.13
C VAL A 256 -3.18 9.59 -10.10
N THR A 257 -2.19 10.27 -9.51
CA THR A 257 -0.89 9.71 -9.18
C THR A 257 -0.65 9.90 -7.68
N VAL A 258 -0.45 8.79 -6.96
CA VAL A 258 -0.23 8.79 -5.50
C VAL A 258 1.23 8.43 -5.20
N SER A 259 1.83 9.09 -4.22
CA SER A 259 3.15 8.79 -3.68
C SER A 259 3.07 7.92 -2.42
N ALA A 260 4.15 7.20 -2.11
CA ALA A 260 4.18 6.27 -0.96
C ALA A 260 3.92 6.95 0.41
N ASN A 261 4.20 8.24 0.54
CA ASN A 261 3.94 9.04 1.74
C ASN A 261 2.48 9.55 1.84
N GLY A 262 1.60 9.17 0.91
CA GLY A 262 0.19 9.58 0.90
C GLY A 262 -0.10 10.92 0.24
N THR A 263 0.89 11.63 -0.32
CA THR A 263 0.62 12.80 -1.17
C THR A 263 0.12 12.35 -2.55
N PHE A 264 -0.69 13.16 -3.22
CA PHE A 264 -1.18 12.82 -4.55
C PHE A 264 -1.46 14.04 -5.43
N VAL A 265 -1.49 13.81 -6.73
CA VAL A 265 -1.95 14.76 -7.75
C VAL A 265 -3.16 14.14 -8.46
N TYR A 266 -4.24 14.90 -8.57
CA TYR A 266 -5.47 14.52 -9.24
C TYR A 266 -5.85 15.54 -10.32
N GLU A 267 -6.06 15.08 -11.54
CA GLU A 267 -6.66 15.86 -12.62
C GLU A 267 -8.11 15.38 -12.83
N PRO A 268 -9.12 16.23 -12.56
CA PRO A 268 -10.52 15.84 -12.73
C PRO A 268 -10.84 15.54 -14.21
N PRO A 269 -11.82 14.66 -14.48
CA PRO A 269 -12.32 14.47 -15.84
C PRO A 269 -12.87 15.79 -16.37
N ALA A 270 -12.55 16.11 -17.63
CA ALA A 270 -12.96 17.37 -18.24
C ALA A 270 -14.49 17.52 -18.21
N GLY A 271 -14.95 18.66 -17.70
CA GLY A 271 -16.36 19.04 -17.61
C GLY A 271 -17.23 18.20 -16.69
N TYR A 272 -16.66 17.27 -15.92
CA TYR A 272 -17.43 16.48 -14.97
C TYR A 272 -17.63 17.23 -13.65
N THR A 273 -18.86 17.24 -13.14
CA THR A 273 -19.19 17.64 -11.77
C THR A 273 -19.87 16.47 -11.07
N GLY A 274 -19.67 16.36 -9.75
CA GLY A 274 -20.19 15.24 -8.97
C GLY A 274 -19.09 14.48 -8.23
N THR A 275 -19.37 13.22 -7.89
CA THR A 275 -18.48 12.42 -7.05
C THR A 275 -17.62 11.48 -7.90
N ASP A 276 -16.32 11.52 -7.67
CA ASP A 276 -15.34 10.56 -8.18
C ASP A 276 -14.66 9.84 -7.00
N SER A 277 -14.01 8.71 -7.28
CA SER A 277 -13.33 7.94 -6.24
C SER A 277 -12.20 7.06 -6.75
N PHE A 278 -11.31 6.72 -5.83
CA PHE A 278 -10.34 5.65 -5.95
C PHE A 278 -10.11 5.03 -4.56
N THR A 279 -9.44 3.89 -4.49
CA THR A 279 -9.00 3.31 -3.22
C THR A 279 -7.48 3.26 -3.14
N TYR A 280 -6.94 3.35 -1.93
CA TYR A 280 -5.52 3.12 -1.66
C TYR A 280 -5.36 1.97 -0.68
N THR A 281 -4.19 1.33 -0.71
CA THR A 281 -3.78 0.31 0.26
C THR A 281 -2.52 0.77 0.95
N ALA A 282 -2.52 0.72 2.29
CA ALA A 282 -1.38 1.06 3.13
C ALA A 282 -0.88 -0.17 3.92
N ASN A 283 0.41 -0.20 4.20
CA ASN A 283 1.12 -1.25 4.93
C ASN A 283 2.28 -0.60 5.72
N ASN A 284 2.88 -1.35 6.64
CA ASN A 284 4.07 -0.97 7.39
C ASN A 284 5.11 -2.09 7.55
N GLY A 285 4.99 -3.19 6.80
CA GLY A 285 5.94 -4.30 6.85
C GLY A 285 5.46 -5.51 7.66
N LEU A 286 4.29 -5.41 8.33
CA LEU A 286 3.66 -6.53 9.03
C LEU A 286 2.85 -7.45 8.12
N ASN A 287 2.83 -7.22 6.80
CA ASN A 287 2.04 -7.99 5.83
C ASN A 287 0.54 -8.07 6.17
N LEU A 288 0.04 -7.04 6.87
CA LEU A 288 -1.36 -6.85 7.21
C LEU A 288 -1.84 -5.55 6.55
N PRO A 289 -1.99 -5.52 5.21
CA PRO A 289 -2.38 -4.32 4.49
C PRO A 289 -3.81 -3.91 4.84
N SER A 290 -4.07 -2.60 4.82
CA SER A 290 -5.39 -2.00 5.02
C SER A 290 -5.72 -1.08 3.86
N SER A 291 -6.97 -1.08 3.40
CA SER A 291 -7.41 -0.27 2.27
C SER A 291 -8.56 0.65 2.66
N ALA A 292 -8.59 1.85 2.08
CA ALA A 292 -9.67 2.81 2.27
C ALA A 292 -10.05 3.53 0.97
N VAL A 293 -11.25 4.13 0.98
CA VAL A 293 -11.81 4.88 -0.16
C VAL A 293 -11.47 6.35 -0.04
N VAL A 294 -11.09 6.95 -1.16
CA VAL A 294 -10.96 8.40 -1.31
C VAL A 294 -12.12 8.90 -2.14
N THR A 295 -12.88 9.85 -1.59
CA THR A 295 -14.02 10.49 -2.25
C THR A 295 -13.63 11.89 -2.69
N LEU A 296 -13.88 12.22 -3.96
CA LEU A 296 -13.57 13.50 -4.59
C LEU A 296 -14.87 14.15 -5.06
N THR A 297 -15.25 15.29 -4.47
CA THR A 297 -16.44 16.05 -4.88
C THR A 297 -16.03 17.21 -5.78
N ILE A 298 -16.35 17.09 -7.07
CA ILE A 298 -15.95 18.05 -8.11
C ILE A 298 -17.08 19.05 -8.34
N GLN A 299 -16.77 20.34 -8.20
CA GLN A 299 -17.70 21.46 -8.27
C GLN A 299 -17.00 22.72 -8.80
N ASP A 300 -17.71 23.85 -8.91
CA ASP A 300 -17.12 25.16 -9.29
C ASP A 300 -16.37 25.11 -10.64
N MET A 301 -17.11 24.79 -11.71
CA MET A 301 -16.55 24.56 -13.04
C MET A 301 -15.95 25.81 -13.68
N ILE A 302 -14.75 25.66 -14.26
CA ILE A 302 -14.08 26.68 -15.07
C ILE A 302 -13.57 26.08 -16.38
N TRP A 303 -13.89 26.70 -17.50
CA TRP A 303 -13.36 26.36 -18.81
C TRP A 303 -12.26 27.33 -19.21
N PHE A 304 -11.17 26.81 -19.77
CA PHE A 304 -10.02 27.63 -20.14
C PHE A 304 -9.83 27.68 -21.65
N VAL A 305 -9.67 28.90 -22.19
CA VAL A 305 -9.39 29.15 -23.61
C VAL A 305 -8.10 29.95 -23.74
N ASN A 306 -7.10 29.39 -24.41
CA ASN A 306 -5.79 29.99 -24.59
C ASN A 306 -5.30 29.81 -26.04
N SER A 307 -5.23 30.89 -26.82
CA SER A 307 -4.76 30.84 -28.22
C SER A 307 -3.32 30.36 -28.38
N ALA A 308 -2.51 30.40 -27.31
CA ALA A 308 -1.14 29.89 -27.33
C ALA A 308 -1.04 28.38 -27.06
N ALA A 309 -2.15 27.71 -26.72
CA ALA A 309 -2.16 26.28 -26.46
C ALA A 309 -2.14 25.42 -27.74
N GLY A 310 -1.68 24.18 -27.60
CA GLY A 310 -1.74 23.19 -28.68
C GLY A 310 -3.18 22.82 -29.06
N ALA A 311 -3.38 22.35 -30.29
CA ALA A 311 -4.68 21.87 -30.75
C ALA A 311 -5.17 20.64 -29.96
N GLY A 312 -6.50 20.45 -29.90
CA GLY A 312 -7.10 19.29 -29.24
C GLY A 312 -7.23 19.38 -27.72
N GLY A 313 -7.13 20.59 -27.15
CA GLY A 313 -7.41 20.82 -25.74
C GLY A 313 -8.86 20.48 -25.37
N THR A 314 -9.05 19.99 -24.15
CA THR A 314 -10.35 19.59 -23.59
C THR A 314 -11.00 20.69 -22.75
N GLY A 315 -10.35 21.85 -22.62
CA GLY A 315 -10.85 22.99 -21.85
C GLY A 315 -10.49 22.97 -20.36
N THR A 316 -9.68 22.01 -19.91
CA THR A 316 -9.10 22.00 -18.56
C THR A 316 -7.98 23.03 -18.43
N LEU A 317 -7.57 23.37 -17.21
CA LEU A 317 -6.43 24.27 -16.99
C LEU A 317 -5.13 23.71 -17.60
N ALA A 318 -4.95 22.39 -17.53
CA ALA A 318 -3.78 21.71 -18.10
C ALA A 318 -3.85 21.60 -19.63
N LYS A 319 -5.06 21.50 -20.21
CA LYS A 319 -5.30 21.34 -21.65
C LYS A 319 -6.41 22.30 -22.12
N PRO A 320 -6.17 23.62 -22.10
CA PRO A 320 -7.19 24.60 -22.47
C PRO A 320 -7.57 24.47 -23.95
N PHE A 321 -8.78 24.88 -24.31
CA PHE A 321 -9.15 25.03 -25.71
C PHE A 321 -8.21 26.05 -26.37
N ASN A 322 -7.74 25.76 -27.58
CA ASN A 322 -6.80 26.64 -28.27
C ASN A 322 -7.48 27.76 -29.10
N SER A 323 -8.81 27.78 -29.15
CA SER A 323 -9.57 28.77 -29.90
C SER A 323 -10.99 28.89 -29.37
N LEU A 324 -11.65 30.03 -29.65
CA LEU A 324 -13.07 30.19 -29.37
C LEU A 324 -13.94 29.24 -30.20
N ASN A 325 -13.52 28.86 -31.40
CA ASN A 325 -14.26 27.89 -32.23
C ASN A 325 -14.25 26.50 -31.58
N ALA A 326 -13.11 26.08 -31.02
CA ALA A 326 -13.02 24.81 -30.29
C ALA A 326 -13.91 24.82 -29.04
N PHE A 327 -13.91 25.92 -28.27
CA PHE A 327 -14.83 26.09 -27.16
C PHE A 327 -16.31 26.09 -27.62
N GLN A 328 -16.64 26.85 -28.67
CA GLN A 328 -18.01 26.96 -29.18
C GLN A 328 -18.56 25.62 -29.70
N ALA A 329 -17.73 24.80 -30.31
CA ALA A 329 -18.12 23.45 -30.73
C ALA A 329 -18.54 22.58 -29.53
N ALA A 330 -17.95 22.82 -28.36
CA ALA A 330 -18.31 22.15 -27.12
C ALA A 330 -19.48 22.84 -26.38
N ASN A 331 -19.64 24.16 -26.44
CA ASN A 331 -20.58 24.94 -25.61
C ASN A 331 -22.07 24.69 -25.94
N ASN A 332 -22.59 23.53 -25.55
CA ASN A 332 -23.94 23.05 -25.89
C ASN A 332 -24.73 22.49 -24.69
N GLY A 333 -24.13 22.46 -23.49
CA GLY A 333 -24.77 21.97 -22.26
C GLY A 333 -25.11 20.48 -22.22
N SER A 334 -24.60 19.67 -23.15
CA SER A 334 -24.86 18.24 -23.22
C SER A 334 -23.72 17.41 -22.62
N GLY A 335 -24.03 16.47 -21.74
CA GLY A 335 -23.03 15.62 -21.09
C GLY A 335 -22.02 16.44 -20.29
N ASN A 336 -20.73 16.14 -20.46
CA ASN A 336 -19.63 16.85 -19.79
C ASN A 336 -19.14 18.07 -20.59
N ASN A 337 -19.98 18.66 -21.42
CA ASN A 337 -19.64 19.86 -22.16
C ASN A 337 -19.92 21.13 -21.35
N PRO A 338 -19.35 22.29 -21.73
CA PRO A 338 -19.69 23.56 -21.11
C PRO A 338 -21.21 23.79 -21.12
N ALA A 339 -21.74 24.16 -19.95
CA ALA A 339 -23.16 24.25 -19.68
C ALA A 339 -23.56 25.64 -19.15
N ALA A 340 -24.88 25.86 -19.00
CA ALA A 340 -25.41 27.07 -18.39
C ALA A 340 -24.84 27.25 -16.96
N GLY A 341 -24.52 28.50 -16.59
CA GLY A 341 -23.94 28.83 -15.28
C GLY A 341 -22.42 28.63 -15.16
N ASP A 342 -21.75 28.00 -16.14
CA ASP A 342 -20.31 27.77 -16.09
C ASP A 342 -19.48 29.05 -16.22
N ASN A 343 -18.26 29.01 -15.66
CA ASN A 343 -17.27 30.06 -15.80
C ASN A 343 -16.35 29.76 -16.98
N ILE A 344 -16.02 30.76 -17.79
CA ILE A 344 -15.11 30.64 -18.93
C ILE A 344 -14.02 31.68 -18.79
N PHE A 345 -12.77 31.24 -18.69
CA PHE A 345 -11.61 32.11 -18.66
C PHE A 345 -10.89 32.14 -20.01
N VAL A 346 -10.68 33.34 -20.54
CA VAL A 346 -9.99 33.58 -21.81
C VAL A 346 -8.67 34.31 -21.54
N TYR A 347 -7.56 33.65 -21.86
CA TYR A 347 -6.22 34.22 -21.75
C TYR A 347 -6.03 35.35 -22.77
N SER A 348 -5.15 36.30 -22.45
CA SER A 348 -4.76 37.38 -23.36
C SER A 348 -4.34 36.82 -24.73
N GLY A 349 -4.80 37.45 -25.80
CA GLY A 349 -4.56 37.01 -27.16
C GLY A 349 -5.60 37.57 -28.11
N THR A 350 -5.45 37.27 -29.39
CA THR A 350 -6.41 37.62 -30.43
C THR A 350 -7.13 36.36 -30.88
N TYR A 351 -8.45 36.38 -30.76
CA TYR A 351 -9.32 35.26 -31.12
C TYR A 351 -10.23 35.70 -32.25
N ALA A 352 -10.10 35.06 -33.41
CA ALA A 352 -10.95 35.33 -34.57
C ALA A 352 -11.91 34.17 -34.83
N SER A 353 -13.19 34.49 -35.04
CA SER A 353 -14.19 33.61 -35.65
C SER A 353 -14.59 34.18 -37.01
N THR A 354 -14.95 33.31 -37.96
CA THR A 354 -15.32 33.70 -39.33
C THR A 354 -16.66 33.12 -39.77
N THR A 355 -17.39 32.44 -38.88
CA THR A 355 -18.62 31.72 -39.25
C THR A 355 -19.80 32.05 -38.34
N THR A 356 -19.62 32.01 -37.02
CA THR A 356 -20.70 32.20 -36.04
C THR A 356 -20.22 33.02 -34.84
N PRO A 357 -21.13 33.77 -34.17
CA PRO A 357 -20.80 34.43 -32.91
C PRO A 357 -20.42 33.39 -31.85
N LEU A 358 -19.63 33.81 -30.86
CA LEU A 358 -19.52 33.07 -29.60
C LEU A 358 -20.88 33.14 -28.89
N MET A 359 -21.64 32.06 -28.93
CA MET A 359 -22.91 31.91 -28.25
C MET A 359 -22.67 31.50 -26.81
N LEU A 360 -23.04 32.35 -25.87
CA LEU A 360 -23.07 32.01 -24.46
C LEU A 360 -24.43 31.39 -24.09
N LEU A 361 -24.40 30.32 -23.30
CA LEU A 361 -25.57 29.74 -22.65
C LEU A 361 -25.97 30.61 -21.46
N ASN A 362 -27.20 30.43 -20.96
CA ASN A 362 -27.69 31.21 -19.81
C ASN A 362 -26.74 31.15 -18.61
N ASP A 363 -26.66 32.25 -17.87
CA ASP A 363 -25.92 32.40 -16.61
C ASP A 363 -24.40 32.17 -16.69
N GLN A 364 -23.84 31.92 -17.88
CA GLN A 364 -22.40 31.79 -18.07
C GLN A 364 -21.66 33.09 -17.81
N LYS A 365 -20.44 32.98 -17.28
CA LYS A 365 -19.54 34.10 -17.04
C LYS A 365 -18.32 34.01 -17.96
N LEU A 366 -18.21 34.94 -18.92
CA LEU A 366 -17.07 35.07 -19.81
C LEU A 366 -16.07 36.09 -19.24
N ILE A 367 -14.92 35.59 -18.79
CA ILE A 367 -13.93 36.32 -18.00
C ILE A 367 -12.62 36.37 -18.80
N GLY A 368 -12.28 37.55 -19.28
CA GLY A 368 -10.99 37.80 -19.92
C GLY A 368 -9.89 38.05 -18.90
N GLN A 369 -8.65 37.72 -19.27
CA GLN A 369 -7.46 38.02 -18.48
C GLN A 369 -7.27 39.51 -18.18
N GLY A 370 -7.89 40.40 -18.94
CA GLY A 370 -7.91 41.84 -18.68
C GLY A 370 -8.85 42.29 -17.55
N ALA A 371 -9.53 41.37 -16.86
CA ALA A 371 -10.35 41.72 -15.70
C ALA A 371 -9.46 42.29 -14.57
N THR A 372 -9.95 43.26 -13.82
CA THR A 372 -9.17 43.86 -12.71
C THR A 372 -9.30 43.09 -11.39
N ALA A 373 -10.45 42.44 -11.17
CA ALA A 373 -10.65 41.52 -10.05
C ALA A 373 -10.09 40.12 -10.40
N SER A 374 -9.72 39.34 -9.37
CA SER A 374 -9.21 37.97 -9.57
C SER A 374 -10.24 37.06 -10.23
N LEU A 375 -9.78 36.03 -10.94
CA LEU A 375 -10.67 35.05 -11.58
C LEU A 375 -11.66 34.44 -10.57
N SER A 376 -11.18 34.02 -9.40
CA SER A 376 -12.05 33.46 -8.35
C SER A 376 -13.14 34.44 -7.88
N THR A 377 -12.80 35.72 -7.76
CA THR A 377 -13.77 36.76 -7.37
C THR A 377 -14.84 36.97 -8.44
N VAL A 378 -14.44 37.05 -9.71
CA VAL A 378 -15.41 37.26 -10.81
C VAL A 378 -16.27 36.01 -11.04
N ALA A 379 -15.66 34.83 -10.96
CA ALA A 379 -16.36 33.55 -11.03
C ALA A 379 -17.26 33.31 -9.81
N GLY A 380 -17.00 33.97 -8.68
CA GLY A 380 -17.76 33.78 -7.44
C GLY A 380 -17.50 32.43 -6.79
N ILE A 381 -16.26 31.93 -6.89
CA ILE A 381 -15.86 30.62 -6.39
C ILE A 381 -14.73 30.75 -5.36
N THR A 382 -14.61 29.75 -4.50
CA THR A 382 -13.44 29.57 -3.64
C THR A 382 -12.71 28.32 -4.11
N PRO A 383 -11.53 28.44 -4.75
CA PRO A 383 -10.80 27.27 -5.20
C PRO A 383 -10.54 26.30 -4.06
N ALA A 384 -10.80 25.02 -4.30
CA ALA A 384 -10.59 23.98 -3.32
C ALA A 384 -9.12 23.91 -2.83
N PRO A 385 -8.88 23.50 -1.57
CA PRO A 385 -7.53 23.30 -1.07
C PRO A 385 -6.71 22.36 -1.97
N GLY A 386 -5.50 22.78 -2.32
CA GLY A 386 -4.63 22.03 -3.24
C GLY A 386 -4.91 22.30 -4.73
N SER A 387 -5.91 23.09 -5.10
CA SER A 387 -6.08 23.50 -6.49
C SER A 387 -4.83 24.21 -7.02
N ALA A 388 -4.44 23.88 -8.25
CA ALA A 388 -3.44 24.61 -8.99
C ALA A 388 -3.81 26.09 -9.05
N ALA A 389 -2.79 26.96 -9.05
CA ALA A 389 -3.01 28.39 -9.09
C ALA A 389 -3.84 28.77 -10.31
N LEU A 390 -4.97 29.44 -10.06
CA LEU A 390 -5.77 29.99 -11.14
C LEU A 390 -4.98 31.08 -11.88
N PRO A 391 -5.19 31.25 -13.20
CA PRO A 391 -4.52 32.29 -13.97
C PRO A 391 -4.74 33.68 -13.37
N SER A 392 -3.68 34.50 -13.37
CA SER A 392 -3.78 35.89 -12.93
C SER A 392 -4.60 36.72 -13.92
N THR A 393 -5.35 37.67 -13.38
CA THR A 393 -6.03 38.72 -14.12
C THR A 393 -5.23 40.04 -14.01
N GLY A 394 -5.70 41.13 -14.62
CA GLY A 394 -5.00 42.42 -14.69
C GLY A 394 -4.03 42.54 -15.87
N GLY A 395 -4.05 41.58 -16.79
CA GLY A 395 -3.26 41.60 -18.03
C GLY A 395 -3.92 42.39 -19.15
N ALA A 396 -3.48 42.14 -20.39
CA ALA A 396 -4.17 42.67 -21.56
C ALA A 396 -5.53 42.00 -21.73
N ALA A 397 -6.56 42.76 -22.08
CA ALA A 397 -7.85 42.18 -22.41
C ALA A 397 -7.71 41.33 -23.69
N PRO A 398 -8.16 40.06 -23.70
CA PRO A 398 -8.22 39.29 -24.93
C PRO A 398 -9.15 39.98 -25.93
N ILE A 399 -8.71 39.99 -27.19
CA ILE A 399 -9.43 40.63 -28.29
C ILE A 399 -10.26 39.56 -28.99
N LEU A 400 -11.58 39.71 -28.94
CA LEU A 400 -12.51 38.83 -29.63
C LEU A 400 -12.97 39.50 -30.93
N ASN A 401 -12.72 38.89 -32.07
CA ASN A 401 -13.06 39.41 -33.40
C ASN A 401 -13.99 38.45 -34.14
N ASN A 402 -14.93 39.01 -34.92
CA ASN A 402 -15.70 38.24 -35.89
C ASN A 402 -16.00 39.09 -37.13
N THR A 403 -15.40 38.74 -38.27
CA THR A 403 -15.55 39.53 -39.50
C THR A 403 -16.79 39.15 -40.32
N ALA A 404 -17.50 38.09 -39.96
CA ALA A 404 -18.64 37.56 -40.71
C ALA A 404 -19.99 37.67 -39.98
N SER A 405 -19.99 37.96 -38.67
CA SER A 405 -21.19 38.05 -37.84
C SER A 405 -20.92 38.87 -36.58
N SER A 406 -21.83 38.81 -35.61
CA SER A 406 -21.61 39.36 -34.27
C SER A 406 -20.44 38.67 -33.57
N VAL A 407 -19.75 39.35 -32.64
CA VAL A 407 -18.62 38.74 -31.93
C VAL A 407 -19.13 37.78 -30.85
N VAL A 408 -20.01 38.26 -29.97
CA VAL A 408 -20.62 37.45 -28.90
C VAL A 408 -22.13 37.61 -28.95
N GLN A 409 -22.83 36.49 -28.82
CA GLN A 409 -24.27 36.43 -28.65
C GLN A 409 -24.57 35.93 -27.23
N LEU A 410 -25.31 36.73 -26.46
CA LEU A 410 -25.63 36.46 -25.06
C LEU A 410 -26.91 35.62 -24.93
N GLY A 411 -26.87 34.66 -24.01
CA GLY A 411 -28.04 34.12 -23.35
C GLY A 411 -28.54 35.04 -22.24
N GLN A 412 -29.34 34.50 -21.33
CA GLN A 412 -29.86 35.25 -20.18
C GLN A 412 -28.79 35.40 -19.09
N ASN A 413 -28.77 36.54 -18.40
CA ASN A 413 -27.94 36.81 -17.21
C ASN A 413 -26.44 36.53 -17.37
N ASN A 414 -25.90 36.65 -18.58
CA ASN A 414 -24.47 36.46 -18.78
C ASN A 414 -23.66 37.59 -18.15
N LEU A 415 -22.46 37.24 -17.67
CA LEU A 415 -21.48 38.20 -17.19
C LEU A 415 -20.30 38.27 -18.15
N LEU A 416 -19.99 39.46 -18.67
CA LEU A 416 -18.77 39.72 -19.43
C LEU A 416 -17.85 40.63 -18.61
N ARG A 417 -16.57 40.27 -18.46
CA ARG A 417 -15.58 41.05 -17.72
C ARG A 417 -14.20 40.95 -18.35
N GLY A 418 -13.50 42.07 -18.50
CA GLY A 418 -12.08 42.07 -18.85
C GLY A 418 -11.75 41.66 -20.29
N LEU A 419 -12.68 41.86 -21.23
CA LEU A 419 -12.57 41.49 -22.64
C LEU A 419 -12.48 42.76 -23.51
N ALA A 420 -11.78 42.68 -24.63
CA ALA A 420 -11.87 43.66 -25.71
C ALA A 420 -12.72 43.05 -26.83
N ILE A 421 -13.94 43.57 -27.01
CA ILE A 421 -14.80 43.13 -28.12
C ILE A 421 -14.42 43.97 -29.33
N GLY A 422 -13.75 43.33 -30.28
CA GLY A 422 -13.19 43.97 -31.46
C GLY A 422 -14.18 44.14 -32.60
N THR A 423 -13.65 44.28 -33.81
CA THR A 423 -14.42 44.69 -35.00
C THR A 423 -15.35 43.58 -35.48
N SER A 424 -16.62 43.95 -35.73
CA SER A 424 -17.58 43.11 -36.45
C SER A 424 -18.05 43.79 -37.74
N SER A 425 -18.45 43.00 -38.74
CA SER A 425 -19.16 43.51 -39.92
C SER A 425 -20.64 43.82 -39.67
N VAL A 426 -21.16 43.49 -38.49
CA VAL A 426 -22.56 43.67 -38.09
C VAL A 426 -22.64 44.40 -36.73
N VAL A 427 -22.94 43.69 -35.63
CA VAL A 427 -23.01 44.23 -34.25
C VAL A 427 -22.04 43.44 -33.37
N SER A 428 -21.19 44.12 -32.59
CA SER A 428 -20.17 43.44 -31.78
C SER A 428 -20.76 42.55 -30.67
N LEU A 429 -21.84 42.97 -30.01
CA LEU A 429 -22.54 42.22 -28.96
C LEU A 429 -24.04 42.18 -29.23
N THR A 430 -24.66 41.00 -29.20
CA THR A 430 -26.11 40.83 -29.40
C THR A 430 -26.76 40.01 -28.28
N GLY A 431 -27.99 40.34 -27.88
CA GLY A 431 -28.73 39.63 -26.83
C GLY A 431 -29.96 40.41 -26.36
N ASN A 432 -30.94 39.69 -25.78
CA ASN A 432 -32.23 40.27 -25.36
C ASN A 432 -32.30 40.63 -23.86
N ALA A 433 -31.25 40.32 -23.11
CA ALA A 433 -31.15 40.57 -21.68
C ALA A 433 -29.73 41.06 -21.35
N PHE A 434 -29.47 42.34 -21.64
CA PHE A 434 -28.29 43.01 -21.11
C PHE A 434 -28.51 43.22 -19.61
N GLY A 435 -27.66 42.61 -18.79
CA GLY A 435 -27.61 42.82 -17.34
C GLY A 435 -26.77 44.03 -16.99
#